data_AF-A0A841NBI8-F1
#
_entry.id   AF-A0A841NBI8-F1
#
_cell.length_a   1.000
_cell.length_b   1.000
_cell.length_c   1.000
_cell.angle_alpha   90.00
_cell.angle_beta   90.00
_cell.angle_gamma   90.00
#
_symmetry.space_group_name_H-M   'P 1'
#
loop_
_entity.id
_entity.type
_entity.pdbx_description
1 polymer ?
#
loop_
_entity_poly.entity_id
_entity_poly.type
_entity_poly.pdbx_seq_one_letter_code
_entity_poly.pdbx_strand_id
1 'polypeptide(L)'
;MKKTLLLLLLLLLLNFCLFNCYSQKSNSDIIYFLPNSVNDVLNKEIQKRNNNKEIYLVLDKDNSDTYIIYLNEIPSSAENIWVKYSNRAVFLQGRLIPLYFYSDEYFSFAERGNKVLKKLGTEETIKKNISIRENSFRVKFKLGGEITK
;
A
#
# COMPACT_ATOMS: atom_id res chain seq x y z
N MET A 1 0.73 31.80 -44.74
CA MET A 1 1.89 31.44 -43.89
C MET A 1 1.63 31.59 -42.38
N LYS A 2 1.27 32.77 -41.86
CA LYS A 2 1.09 32.95 -40.39
C LYS A 2 0.04 32.03 -39.75
N LYS A 3 -1.10 31.80 -40.41
CA LYS A 3 -2.15 30.89 -39.91
C LYS A 3 -1.71 29.42 -39.85
N THR A 4 -0.94 28.97 -40.84
CA THR A 4 -0.42 27.59 -40.92
C THR A 4 0.62 27.33 -39.83
N LEU A 5 1.48 28.32 -39.57
CA LEU A 5 2.48 28.26 -38.48
C LEU A 5 1.80 28.24 -37.10
N LEU A 6 0.75 29.05 -36.90
CA LEU A 6 -0.02 29.05 -35.66
C LEU A 6 -0.71 27.71 -35.40
N LEU A 7 -1.26 27.09 -36.45
CA LEU A 7 -1.90 25.77 -36.37
C LEU A 7 -0.89 24.67 -35.98
N LEU A 8 0.31 24.70 -36.58
CA LEU A 8 1.42 23.79 -36.26
C LEU A 8 1.89 23.96 -34.80
N LEU A 9 2.00 25.20 -34.31
CA LEU A 9 2.38 25.48 -32.93
C LEU A 9 1.34 24.94 -31.93
N LEU A 10 0.05 25.09 -32.25
CA LEU A 10 -1.05 24.59 -31.43
C LEU A 10 -1.07 23.06 -31.36
N LEU A 11 -0.82 22.38 -32.49
CA LEU A 11 -0.68 20.93 -32.56
C LEU A 11 0.52 20.42 -31.73
N LEU A 12 1.62 21.17 -31.72
CA LEU A 12 2.80 20.82 -30.92
C LEU A 12 2.51 20.94 -29.41
N LEU A 13 1.87 22.03 -29.00
CA LEU A 13 1.46 22.26 -27.61
C LEU A 13 0.44 21.22 -27.12
N LEU A 14 -0.49 20.81 -27.98
CA LEU A 14 -1.48 19.78 -27.65
C LEU A 14 -0.80 18.42 -27.38
N ASN A 15 0.24 18.07 -28.14
CA ASN A 15 1.02 16.86 -27.91
C ASN A 15 1.75 16.91 -26.55
N PHE A 16 2.37 18.03 -26.18
CA PHE A 16 3.03 18.18 -24.88
C PHE A 16 2.06 18.06 -23.68
N CYS A 17 0.79 18.45 -23.84
CA CYS A 17 -0.23 18.26 -22.80
C CYS A 17 -0.67 16.79 -22.66
N LEU A 18 -0.69 16.03 -23.76
CA LEU A 18 -1.15 14.63 -23.76
C LEU A 18 -0.10 13.66 -23.18
N PHE A 19 1.20 13.94 -23.35
CA PHE A 19 2.27 13.06 -22.83
C PHE A 19 2.52 13.18 -21.32
N ASN A 20 1.94 14.19 -20.64
CA ASN A 20 2.07 14.37 -19.20
C ASN A 20 0.90 13.81 -18.38
N CYS A 21 -0.11 13.23 -19.02
CA CYS A 21 -1.16 12.51 -18.31
C CYS A 21 -0.69 11.10 -17.92
N TYR A 22 0.37 11.03 -17.11
CA TYR A 22 0.66 9.84 -16.34
C TYR A 22 -0.45 9.73 -15.29
N SER A 23 -1.47 8.91 -15.55
CA SER A 23 -2.33 8.39 -14.50
C SER A 23 -1.42 7.82 -13.42
N GLN A 24 -1.22 8.55 -12.32
CA GLN A 24 -0.45 8.08 -11.18
C GLN A 24 -1.03 6.72 -10.78
N LYS A 25 -0.16 5.70 -10.86
CA LYS A 25 -0.56 4.32 -10.64
C LYS A 25 -0.75 4.15 -9.13
N SER A 26 -2.00 3.95 -8.72
CA SER A 26 -2.48 3.65 -7.36
C SER A 26 -2.46 4.82 -6.37
N ASN A 27 -3.48 5.69 -6.45
CA ASN A 27 -3.92 6.40 -5.25
C ASN A 27 -4.45 5.35 -4.27
N SER A 28 -3.93 5.33 -3.04
CA SER A 28 -4.65 4.62 -1.98
C SER A 28 -5.99 5.32 -1.78
N ASP A 29 -7.09 4.63 -2.04
CA ASP A 29 -8.44 5.18 -1.92
C ASP A 29 -8.83 5.39 -0.45
N ILE A 30 -8.20 4.64 0.48
CA ILE A 30 -8.54 4.66 1.90
C ILE A 30 -7.29 4.97 2.73
N ILE A 31 -7.32 6.11 3.42
CA ILE A 31 -6.20 6.59 4.24
C ILE A 31 -6.56 6.39 5.72
N TYR A 32 -5.66 5.72 6.44
CA TYR A 32 -5.77 5.44 7.87
C TYR A 32 -4.85 6.36 8.66
N PHE A 33 -5.32 6.74 9.84
CA PHE A 33 -4.55 7.49 10.83
C PHE A 33 -4.45 6.64 12.09
N LEU A 34 -3.23 6.36 12.52
CA LEU A 34 -3.00 5.63 13.77
C LEU A 34 -2.94 6.63 14.94
N PRO A 35 -3.21 6.17 16.17
CA PRO A 35 -3.00 6.98 17.36
C PRO A 35 -1.57 7.53 17.44
N ASN A 36 -1.40 8.73 18.00
CA ASN A 36 -0.10 9.42 18.06
C ASN A 36 0.99 8.58 18.73
N SER A 37 0.66 7.88 19.83
CA SER A 37 1.56 6.95 20.51
C SER A 37 2.08 5.84 19.60
N VAL A 38 1.25 5.31 18.72
CA VAL A 38 1.62 4.27 17.74
C VAL A 38 2.50 4.89 16.65
N ASN A 39 2.14 6.08 16.15
CA ASN A 39 2.95 6.83 15.18
C ASN A 39 4.35 7.08 15.71
N ASP A 40 4.50 7.51 16.96
CA ASP A 40 5.80 7.79 17.59
C ASP A 40 6.70 6.55 17.64
N VAL A 41 6.13 5.40 17.97
CA VAL A 41 6.86 4.12 18.01
C VAL A 41 7.28 3.69 16.60
N LEU A 42 6.36 3.74 15.63
CA LEU A 42 6.68 3.41 14.23
C LEU A 42 7.73 4.36 13.65
N ASN A 43 7.63 5.64 13.93
CA ASN A 43 8.57 6.66 13.46
C ASN A 43 10.00 6.40 13.95
N LYS A 44 10.16 6.07 15.24
CA LYS A 44 11.46 5.71 15.81
C LYS A 44 12.03 4.47 15.13
N GLU A 45 11.20 3.46 14.89
CA GLU A 45 11.66 2.23 14.23
C GLU A 45 12.04 2.45 12.76
N ILE A 46 11.27 3.23 12.02
CA ILE A 46 11.57 3.59 10.63
C ILE A 46 12.90 4.36 10.56
N GLN A 47 13.11 5.32 11.46
CA GLN A 47 14.36 6.09 11.51
C GLN A 47 15.58 5.20 11.78
N LYS A 48 15.46 4.19 12.66
CA LYS A 48 16.55 3.24 12.93
C LYS A 48 16.95 2.41 11.71
N ARG A 49 16.03 2.17 10.77
CA ARG A 49 16.25 1.26 9.62
C ARG A 49 17.00 1.90 8.45
N ASN A 50 17.36 3.19 8.54
CA ASN A 50 17.83 4.03 7.44
C ASN A 50 16.79 4.09 6.30
N ASN A 51 16.29 5.28 5.99
CA ASN A 51 15.10 5.57 5.14
C ASN A 51 15.07 4.99 3.70
N ASN A 52 16.05 4.19 3.29
CA ASN A 52 16.23 3.71 1.92
C ASN A 52 15.45 2.43 1.59
N LYS A 53 14.82 1.79 2.57
CA LYS A 53 14.02 0.58 2.32
C LYS A 53 12.55 0.94 2.12
N GLU A 54 11.95 0.34 1.09
CA GLU A 54 10.51 0.38 0.94
C GLU A 54 9.86 -0.43 2.06
N ILE A 55 8.87 0.18 2.73
CA ILE A 55 8.19 -0.40 3.88
C ILE A 55 6.70 -0.46 3.62
N TYR A 56 6.04 -1.39 4.30
CA TYR A 56 4.59 -1.50 4.34
C TYR A 56 4.11 -1.93 5.72
N LEU A 57 2.84 -1.69 5.97
CA LEU A 57 2.18 -2.01 7.22
C LEU A 57 1.16 -3.13 7.04
N VAL A 58 1.00 -3.94 8.07
CA VAL A 58 -0.09 -4.90 8.18
C VAL A 58 -0.83 -4.63 9.47
N LEU A 59 -2.13 -4.37 9.38
CA LEU A 59 -2.97 -4.22 10.57
C LEU A 59 -3.67 -5.55 10.85
N ASP A 60 -3.57 -5.99 12.09
CA ASP A 60 -4.21 -7.16 12.61
C ASP A 60 -5.03 -6.82 13.85
N LYS A 61 -6.01 -7.67 14.15
CA LYS A 61 -6.84 -7.61 15.35
C LYS A 61 -6.57 -8.84 16.19
N ASP A 62 -5.86 -8.64 17.31
CA ASP A 62 -5.52 -9.70 18.26
C ASP A 62 -6.75 -10.16 19.04
N ASN A 63 -7.54 -9.21 19.54
CA ASN A 63 -8.78 -9.49 20.27
C ASN A 63 -9.76 -8.32 20.11
N SER A 64 -10.86 -8.31 20.87
CA SER A 64 -11.94 -7.32 20.72
C SER A 64 -11.48 -5.87 20.83
N ASP A 65 -10.48 -5.58 21.68
CA ASP A 65 -10.01 -4.23 21.99
C ASP A 65 -8.52 -4.00 21.65
N THR A 66 -7.83 -5.03 21.16
CA THR A 66 -6.39 -4.95 20.88
C THR A 66 -6.08 -5.20 19.42
N TYR A 67 -5.25 -4.33 18.87
CA TYR A 67 -4.75 -4.34 17.51
C TYR A 67 -3.24 -4.56 17.52
N ILE A 68 -2.73 -5.13 16.44
CA ILE A 68 -1.29 -5.24 16.18
C ILE A 68 -1.01 -4.60 14.83
N ILE A 69 -0.04 -3.69 14.78
CA ILE A 69 0.49 -3.18 13.51
C ILE A 69 1.92 -3.65 13.31
N TYR A 70 2.13 -4.35 12.20
CA TYR A 70 3.43 -4.87 11.80
C TYR A 70 4.10 -3.91 10.83
N LEU A 71 5.37 -3.61 11.06
CA LEU A 71 6.22 -2.88 10.13
C LEU A 71 7.14 -3.85 9.39
N ASN A 72 6.96 -3.91 8.07
CA ASN A 72 7.67 -4.85 7.21
C ASN A 72 8.46 -4.11 6.14
N GLU A 73 9.49 -4.77 5.63
CA GLU A 73 10.30 -4.29 4.50
C GLU A 73 9.89 -5.07 3.25
N ILE A 74 9.88 -4.38 2.11
CA ILE A 74 9.75 -5.02 0.80
C ILE A 74 11.16 -5.46 0.39
N PRO A 75 11.43 -6.76 0.23
CA PRO A 75 12.73 -7.21 -0.28
C PRO A 75 12.96 -6.64 -1.67
N SER A 76 14.15 -6.12 -1.95
CA SER A 76 14.50 -5.53 -3.26
C SER A 76 14.35 -6.50 -4.44
N SER A 77 14.33 -7.81 -4.17
CA SER A 77 14.19 -8.87 -5.16
C SER A 77 12.76 -9.40 -5.33
N ALA A 78 11.79 -8.93 -4.53
CA ALA A 78 10.46 -9.54 -4.45
C ALA A 78 9.33 -8.51 -4.52
N GLU A 79 8.39 -8.74 -5.43
CA GLU A 79 7.15 -7.98 -5.47
C GLU A 79 6.19 -8.50 -4.39
N ASN A 80 5.80 -7.63 -3.44
CA ASN A 80 4.75 -7.97 -2.48
C ASN A 80 3.38 -7.68 -3.10
N ILE A 81 2.67 -8.72 -3.51
CA ILE A 81 1.42 -8.58 -4.26
C ILE A 81 0.29 -7.97 -3.43
N TRP A 82 0.29 -8.18 -2.11
CA TRP A 82 -0.66 -7.55 -1.18
C TRP A 82 -0.45 -6.04 -1.14
N VAL A 83 0.81 -5.59 -1.16
CA VAL A 83 1.15 -4.17 -1.24
C VAL A 83 0.79 -3.59 -2.62
N LYS A 84 1.13 -4.31 -3.70
CA LYS A 84 0.91 -3.86 -5.09
C LYS A 84 -0.56 -3.54 -5.40
N TYR A 85 -1.49 -4.31 -4.84
CA TYR A 85 -2.92 -4.17 -5.10
C TYR A 85 -3.71 -3.64 -3.92
N SER A 86 -3.04 -3.29 -2.81
CA SER A 86 -3.74 -2.60 -1.74
C SER A 86 -4.15 -1.20 -2.19
N ASN A 87 -5.39 -0.86 -1.89
CA ASN A 87 -5.91 0.50 -2.01
C ASN A 87 -5.93 1.24 -0.65
N ARG A 88 -5.24 0.71 0.36
CA ARG A 88 -5.18 1.28 1.71
C ARG A 88 -3.77 1.76 2.04
N ALA A 89 -3.68 2.86 2.75
CA ALA A 89 -2.41 3.36 3.28
C ALA A 89 -2.58 3.97 4.66
N VAL A 90 -1.49 4.03 5.42
CA VAL A 90 -1.39 4.86 6.63
C VAL A 90 -0.67 6.14 6.28
N PHE A 91 -1.19 7.27 6.73
CA PHE A 91 -0.47 8.54 6.67
C PHE A 91 0.51 8.65 7.85
N LEU A 92 1.81 8.65 7.57
CA LEU A 92 2.86 8.69 8.58
C LEU A 92 4.04 9.54 8.07
N GLN A 93 4.53 10.49 8.88
CA GLN A 93 5.64 11.39 8.53
C GLN A 93 5.47 12.13 7.18
N GLY A 94 4.25 12.58 6.87
CA GLY A 94 3.99 13.32 5.63
C GLY A 94 4.00 12.46 4.36
N ARG A 95 4.10 11.13 4.48
CA ARG A 95 4.01 10.18 3.36
C ARG A 95 2.94 9.13 3.59
N LEU A 96 2.45 8.55 2.49
CA LEU A 96 1.54 7.41 2.51
C LEU A 96 2.36 6.12 2.49
N ILE A 97 2.17 5.29 3.52
CA ILE A 97 2.79 3.96 3.61
C ILE A 97 1.72 2.91 3.29
N PRO A 98 1.94 2.01 2.33
CA PRO A 98 0.96 0.98 1.99
C PRO A 98 0.55 0.14 3.20
N LEU A 99 -0.73 -0.19 3.27
CA LEU A 99 -1.34 -0.96 4.35
C LEU A 99 -2.19 -2.08 3.76
N TYR A 100 -2.21 -3.26 4.35
CA TYR A 100 -3.33 -4.19 4.17
C TYR A 100 -3.69 -4.84 5.50
N PHE A 101 -4.83 -5.52 5.54
CA PHE A 101 -5.27 -6.20 6.75
C PHE A 101 -4.80 -7.65 6.75
N TYR A 102 -4.37 -8.16 7.89
CA TYR A 102 -3.99 -9.57 8.01
C TYR A 102 -5.12 -10.51 7.58
N SER A 103 -6.36 -10.13 7.85
CA SER A 103 -7.55 -10.85 7.40
C SER A 103 -7.68 -10.94 5.88
N ASP A 104 -7.10 -10.02 5.10
CA ASP A 104 -7.11 -10.07 3.63
C ASP A 104 -6.44 -11.38 3.15
N GLU A 105 -5.40 -11.88 3.83
CA GLU A 105 -4.72 -13.14 3.47
C GLU A 105 -5.60 -14.38 3.62
N TYR A 106 -6.63 -14.30 4.47
CA TYR A 106 -7.52 -15.42 4.76
C TYR A 106 -8.79 -15.39 3.93
N PHE A 107 -9.37 -14.21 3.76
CA PHE A 107 -10.70 -14.03 3.17
C PHE A 107 -10.67 -13.46 1.75
N SER A 108 -9.50 -13.10 1.24
CA SER A 108 -9.36 -12.57 -0.11
C SER A 108 -8.25 -13.29 -0.89
N PHE A 109 -8.14 -12.92 -2.17
CA PHE A 109 -7.08 -13.38 -3.03
C PHE A 109 -6.09 -12.27 -3.27
N ALA A 110 -4.82 -12.64 -3.35
CA ALA A 110 -3.72 -11.72 -3.56
C ALA A 110 -3.69 -11.14 -5.00
N GLU A 111 -4.61 -11.58 -5.86
CA GLU A 111 -4.79 -11.12 -7.24
C GLU A 111 -5.95 -10.12 -7.35
N ARG A 112 -5.95 -9.28 -8.40
CA ARG A 112 -7.07 -8.36 -8.67
C ARG A 112 -8.38 -9.13 -8.86
N GLY A 113 -9.45 -8.63 -8.26
CA GLY A 113 -10.78 -9.28 -8.30
C GLY A 113 -11.25 -9.63 -9.71
N ASN A 114 -11.05 -8.74 -10.70
CA ASN A 114 -11.43 -9.04 -12.09
C ASN A 114 -10.67 -10.23 -12.72
N LYS A 115 -9.43 -10.50 -12.29
CA LYS A 115 -8.69 -11.68 -12.72
C LYS A 115 -9.18 -12.93 -12.00
N VAL A 116 -9.40 -12.82 -10.69
CA VAL A 116 -9.96 -13.92 -9.88
C VAL A 116 -11.31 -14.36 -10.44
N LEU A 117 -12.23 -13.42 -10.69
CA LEU A 117 -13.56 -13.71 -11.22
C LEU A 117 -13.53 -14.40 -12.59
N LYS A 118 -12.55 -14.09 -13.44
CA LYS A 118 -12.38 -14.76 -14.75
C LYS A 118 -11.92 -16.20 -14.63
N LYS A 119 -11.21 -16.55 -13.55
CA LYS A 119 -10.73 -17.90 -13.26
C LYS A 119 -11.77 -18.75 -12.54
N LEU A 120 -12.78 -18.13 -11.94
CA LEU A 120 -13.85 -18.88 -11.30
C LEU A 120 -14.63 -19.68 -12.35
N GLY A 121 -14.75 -20.99 -12.14
CA GLY A 121 -15.42 -21.89 -13.07
C GLY A 121 -14.55 -22.37 -14.24
N THR A 122 -13.25 -22.07 -14.22
CA THR A 122 -12.27 -22.64 -15.17
C THR A 122 -11.30 -23.58 -14.44
N GLU A 123 -10.45 -24.29 -15.18
CA GLU A 123 -9.37 -25.12 -14.62
C GLU A 123 -8.16 -24.29 -14.14
N GLU A 124 -8.19 -22.95 -14.29
CA GLU A 124 -7.09 -22.10 -13.90
C GLU A 124 -6.95 -22.01 -12.37
N THR A 125 -5.74 -22.27 -11.86
CA THR A 125 -5.46 -22.14 -10.41
C THR A 125 -5.48 -20.69 -9.96
N ILE A 126 -6.16 -20.42 -8.84
CA ILE A 126 -6.12 -19.15 -8.11
C ILE A 126 -5.15 -19.30 -6.95
N LYS A 127 -4.13 -18.43 -6.86
CA LYS A 127 -3.09 -18.53 -5.82
C LYS A 127 -3.52 -17.84 -4.52
N LYS A 128 -3.31 -18.51 -3.40
CA LYS A 128 -3.39 -17.94 -2.06
C LYS A 128 -1.98 -17.65 -1.54
N ASN A 129 -1.73 -16.42 -1.10
CA ASN A 129 -0.43 -16.02 -0.56
C ASN A 129 -0.60 -15.64 0.91
N ILE A 130 0.02 -16.40 1.81
CA ILE A 130 0.06 -16.11 3.24
C ILE A 130 1.51 -15.79 3.57
N SER A 131 1.75 -14.68 4.27
CA SER A 131 3.10 -14.28 4.67
C SER A 131 3.38 -14.66 6.12
N ILE A 132 4.59 -15.15 6.39
CA ILE A 132 5.07 -15.43 7.74
C ILE A 132 5.76 -14.16 8.27
N ARG A 133 5.46 -13.75 9.52
CA ARG A 133 5.89 -12.47 10.11
C ARG A 133 6.54 -12.58 11.49
N GLU A 134 7.12 -13.73 11.81
CA GLU A 134 7.67 -14.02 13.15
C GLU A 134 8.77 -13.03 13.57
N ASN A 135 9.55 -12.51 12.62
CA ASN A 135 10.64 -11.57 12.85
C ASN A 135 10.32 -10.11 12.48
N SER A 136 9.05 -9.80 12.22
CA SER A 136 8.63 -8.44 11.90
C SER A 136 8.48 -7.60 13.16
N PHE A 137 8.95 -6.35 13.10
CA PHE A 137 8.67 -5.40 14.18
C PHE A 137 7.16 -5.18 14.25
N ARG A 138 6.63 -5.15 15.48
CA ARG A 138 5.20 -4.99 15.71
C ARG A 138 4.93 -4.11 16.91
N VAL A 139 3.83 -3.38 16.85
CA VAL A 139 3.30 -2.59 17.95
C VAL A 139 1.91 -3.11 18.27
N LYS A 140 1.69 -3.53 19.52
CA LYS A 140 0.38 -3.96 20.01
C LYS A 140 -0.24 -2.80 20.78
N PHE A 141 -1.49 -2.46 20.48
CA PHE A 141 -2.14 -1.27 21.03
C PHE A 141 -3.66 -1.41 21.11
N LYS A 142 -4.27 -0.70 22.07
CA LYS A 142 -5.73 -0.55 22.14
C LYS A 142 -6.25 0.50 21.17
N LEU A 143 -7.55 0.54 20.92
CA LEU A 143 -8.18 1.52 20.03
C LEU A 143 -7.79 2.98 20.38
N GLY A 144 -7.67 3.31 21.67
CA GLY A 144 -7.25 4.63 22.15
C GLY A 144 -5.75 4.94 22.04
N GLY A 145 -4.93 4.00 21.55
CA GLY A 145 -3.49 4.15 21.40
C GLY A 145 -2.64 3.73 22.60
N GLU A 146 -3.23 3.18 23.66
CA GLU A 146 -2.46 2.58 24.75
C GLU A 146 -1.62 1.41 24.20
N ILE A 147 -0.30 1.50 24.32
CA ILE A 147 0.61 0.44 23.87
C ILE A 147 0.60 -0.68 24.90
N THR A 148 0.32 -1.90 24.45
CA THR A 148 0.28 -3.11 25.29
C THR A 148 1.49 -4.00 24.99
N LYS A 149 1.94 -4.76 25.99
CA LYS A 149 3.04 -5.72 25.82
C LYS A 149 2.61 -6.97 25.07
#